data_AF-A0A1G6Y1F9-F1
#
_entry.id   AF-A0A1G6Y1F9-F1
#
_cell.length_a   1.000
_cell.length_b   1.000
_cell.length_c   1.000
_cell.angle_alpha   90.00
_cell.angle_beta   90.00
_cell.angle_gamma   90.00
#
_symmetry.space_group_name_H-M   'P 1'
#
loop_
_entity.id
_entity.type
_entity.pdbx_description
1 polymer ?
#
loop_
_entity_poly.entity_id
_entity_poly.type
_entity_poly.pdbx_seq_one_letter_code
_entity_poly.pdbx_strand_id
1 'polypeptide(L)'
;MEMSKKQTLKAWLKSWLLFLVAVLVILGIPTYYVTFLTPKNSLELYQAIAFAEDFGEAKKLMQKEYEGNFQEEDFEFISGTEDSPKRIGQLSLFEYDEKTFVIMTSPGTSKLEVLAVDELPKDVREYFLQLGP
;
A
#
# COMPACT_ATOMS: atom_id res chain seq x y z
N MET A 1 -23.92 -16.35 -51.16
CA MET A 1 -22.50 -16.33 -50.74
C MET A 1 -22.17 -15.14 -49.83
N GLU A 2 -22.73 -13.95 -50.05
CA GLU A 2 -22.52 -12.78 -49.17
C GLU A 2 -23.07 -12.91 -47.74
N MET A 3 -24.21 -13.58 -47.54
CA MET A 3 -24.80 -13.73 -46.19
C MET A 3 -23.94 -14.57 -45.23
N SER A 4 -23.18 -15.54 -45.76
CA SER A 4 -22.28 -16.39 -44.97
C SER A 4 -21.08 -15.59 -44.43
N LYS A 5 -20.50 -14.70 -45.25
CA LYS A 5 -19.37 -13.83 -44.84
C LYS A 5 -19.77 -12.84 -43.73
N LYS A 6 -21.00 -12.31 -43.75
CA LYS A 6 -21.50 -11.40 -42.71
C LYS A 6 -21.70 -12.12 -41.37
N GLN A 7 -22.16 -13.38 -41.38
CA GLN A 7 -22.29 -14.19 -40.17
C GLN A 7 -20.94 -14.56 -39.56
N THR A 8 -19.96 -14.95 -40.38
CA THR A 8 -18.60 -15.26 -39.89
C THR A 8 -17.90 -14.02 -39.35
N LEU A 9 -18.07 -12.86 -39.99
CA LEU A 9 -17.52 -11.58 -39.51
C LEU A 9 -18.13 -11.18 -38.17
N LYS A 10 -19.46 -11.34 -38.00
CA LYS A 10 -20.16 -11.04 -36.75
C LYS A 10 -19.73 -11.98 -35.61
N ALA A 11 -19.52 -13.26 -35.90
CA ALA A 11 -19.00 -14.23 -34.93
C ALA A 11 -17.55 -13.90 -34.53
N TRP A 12 -16.70 -13.55 -35.50
CA TRP A 12 -15.33 -13.12 -35.25
C TRP A 12 -15.25 -11.85 -34.41
N LEU A 13 -16.05 -10.82 -34.75
CA LEU A 13 -16.17 -9.58 -33.97
C LEU A 13 -16.66 -9.84 -32.53
N LYS A 14 -17.64 -10.74 -32.35
CA LYS A 14 -18.14 -11.12 -31.01
C LYS A 14 -17.06 -11.82 -30.19
N SER A 15 -16.31 -12.74 -30.82
CA SER A 15 -15.20 -13.41 -30.15
C SER A 15 -14.07 -12.44 -29.80
N TRP A 16 -13.84 -11.44 -30.64
CA TRP A 16 -12.81 -10.42 -30.41
C TRP A 16 -13.21 -9.43 -29.32
N LEU A 17 -14.49 -9.05 -29.27
CA LEU A 17 -15.05 -8.28 -28.15
C LEU A 17 -14.92 -9.04 -26.82
N LEU A 18 -15.26 -10.34 -26.80
CA LEU A 18 -15.11 -11.19 -25.62
C LEU A 18 -13.66 -11.28 -25.15
N PHE A 19 -12.72 -11.42 -26.08
CA PHE A 19 -11.30 -11.41 -25.76
C PHE A 19 -10.85 -10.08 -25.15
N LEU A 20 -11.26 -8.95 -25.74
CA LEU A 20 -10.91 -7.62 -25.22
C LEU A 20 -11.47 -7.40 -23.82
N VAL A 21 -12.70 -7.84 -23.56
CA VAL A 21 -13.29 -7.81 -22.21
C VAL A 21 -12.48 -8.69 -21.25
N ALA A 22 -12.12 -9.91 -21.65
CA ALA A 22 -11.30 -10.80 -20.82
C ALA A 22 -9.93 -10.18 -20.49
N VAL A 23 -9.26 -9.57 -21.48
CA VAL A 23 -7.99 -8.86 -21.26
C VAL A 23 -8.17 -7.68 -20.31
N LEU A 24 -9.24 -6.89 -20.48
CA LEU A 24 -9.55 -5.77 -19.57
C LEU A 24 -9.79 -6.24 -18.14
N VAL A 25 -10.46 -7.38 -17.95
CA VAL A 25 -10.70 -7.94 -16.61
C VAL A 25 -9.40 -8.45 -16.00
N ILE A 26 -8.62 -9.23 -16.77
CA ILE A 26 -7.36 -9.84 -16.30
C ILE A 26 -6.30 -8.78 -15.96
N LEU A 27 -6.23 -7.69 -16.73
CA LEU A 27 -5.26 -6.61 -16.48
C LEU A 27 -5.83 -5.53 -15.56
N GLY A 28 -7.11 -5.22 -15.69
CA GLY A 28 -7.75 -4.13 -14.97
C GLY A 28 -7.91 -4.41 -13.48
N ILE A 29 -8.30 -5.64 -13.10
CA ILE A 29 -8.50 -5.98 -11.67
C ILE A 29 -7.18 -5.90 -10.89
N PRO A 30 -6.06 -6.53 -11.31
CA PRO A 30 -4.80 -6.42 -10.58
C PRO A 30 -4.26 -5.00 -10.58
N THR A 31 -4.34 -4.30 -11.71
CA THR A 31 -3.89 -2.90 -11.78
C THR A 31 -4.67 -2.05 -10.81
N TYR A 32 -6.00 -2.17 -10.77
CA TYR A 32 -6.86 -1.46 -9.83
C TYR A 32 -6.48 -1.75 -8.38
N TYR A 33 -6.25 -3.03 -8.04
CA TYR A 33 -5.86 -3.44 -6.69
C TYR A 33 -4.54 -2.80 -6.26
N VAL A 34 -3.51 -2.89 -7.11
CA VAL A 34 -2.19 -2.32 -6.80
C VAL A 34 -2.23 -0.80 -6.76
N THR A 35 -3.00 -0.15 -7.64
CA THR A 35 -2.97 1.32 -7.74
C THR A 35 -3.88 2.02 -6.73
N PHE A 36 -4.97 1.39 -6.29
CA PHE A 36 -5.97 2.04 -5.43
C PHE A 36 -6.14 1.40 -4.06
N LEU A 37 -5.81 0.11 -3.89
CA LEU A 37 -6.03 -0.59 -2.61
C LEU A 37 -4.75 -0.80 -1.80
N THR A 38 -3.58 -0.47 -2.35
CA THR A 38 -2.31 -0.49 -1.60
C THR A 38 -1.96 0.92 -1.12
N PRO A 39 -1.86 1.16 0.20
CA PRO A 39 -1.45 2.45 0.73
C PRO A 39 -0.05 2.85 0.27
N LYS A 40 0.13 4.08 -0.17
CA LYS A 40 1.41 4.57 -0.74
C LYS A 40 2.19 5.47 0.20
N ASN A 41 1.55 5.94 1.25
CA ASN A 41 2.14 6.84 2.24
C ASN A 41 1.51 6.60 3.61
N SER A 42 2.09 7.19 4.65
CA SER A 42 1.64 6.94 6.02
C SER A 42 0.23 7.45 6.33
N LEU A 43 -0.27 8.46 5.60
CA LEU A 43 -1.65 8.92 5.75
C LEU A 43 -2.64 7.91 5.19
N GLU A 44 -2.39 7.42 3.97
CA GLU A 44 -3.20 6.36 3.37
C GLU A 44 -3.13 5.07 4.19
N LEU A 45 -1.97 4.75 4.75
CA LEU A 45 -1.79 3.56 5.60
C LEU A 45 -2.63 3.68 6.87
N TYR A 46 -2.56 4.82 7.55
CA TYR A 46 -3.40 5.08 8.71
C TYR A 46 -4.88 4.97 8.37
N GLN A 47 -5.34 5.58 7.27
CA GLN A 47 -6.74 5.51 6.84
C GLN A 47 -7.17 4.07 6.54
N ALA A 48 -6.32 3.29 5.89
CA ALA A 48 -6.60 1.89 5.58
C ALA A 48 -6.74 1.03 6.85
N ILE A 49 -5.97 1.31 7.90
CA ILE A 49 -6.09 0.60 9.19
C ILE A 49 -7.32 1.12 9.96
N ALA A 50 -7.47 2.43 10.11
CA ALA A 50 -8.51 3.04 10.94
C ALA A 50 -9.93 2.80 10.40
N PHE A 51 -10.08 2.59 9.08
CA PHE A 51 -11.36 2.36 8.43
C PHE A 51 -11.57 0.91 7.95
N ALA A 52 -10.66 -0.01 8.29
CA ALA A 52 -10.86 -1.42 7.98
C ALA A 52 -12.10 -1.97 8.72
N GLU A 53 -12.85 -2.85 8.08
CA GLU A 53 -14.05 -3.46 8.67
C GLU A 53 -13.70 -4.40 9.84
N ASP A 54 -12.54 -5.06 9.76
CA ASP A 54 -12.02 -5.96 10.77
C ASP A 54 -10.49 -6.06 10.76
N PHE A 55 -9.94 -6.70 11.80
CA PHE A 55 -8.49 -6.94 11.91
C PHE A 55 -7.95 -7.77 10.74
N GLY A 56 -8.74 -8.70 10.20
CA GLY A 56 -8.34 -9.53 9.06
C GLY A 56 -8.14 -8.72 7.78
N GLU A 57 -8.92 -7.66 7.57
CA GLU A 57 -8.72 -6.70 6.49
C GLU A 57 -7.45 -5.87 6.71
N ALA A 58 -7.27 -5.28 7.90
CA ALA A 58 -6.09 -4.50 8.24
C ALA A 58 -4.79 -5.35 8.12
N LYS A 59 -4.85 -6.63 8.50
CA LYS A 59 -3.72 -7.57 8.42
C LYS A 59 -3.25 -7.82 6.98
N LYS A 60 -4.11 -7.67 5.97
CA LYS A 60 -3.72 -7.81 4.54
C LYS A 60 -2.75 -6.73 4.07
N LEU A 61 -2.60 -5.64 4.83
CA LEU A 61 -1.62 -4.58 4.58
C LEU A 61 -0.20 -5.03 4.92
N MET A 62 -0.05 -6.05 5.76
CA MET A 62 1.24 -6.60 6.17
C MET A 62 1.80 -7.55 5.12
N GLN A 63 3.11 -7.55 4.98
CA GLN A 63 3.80 -8.61 4.24
C GLN A 63 3.68 -9.92 5.02
N LYS A 64 3.53 -11.05 4.31
CA LYS A 64 3.25 -12.37 4.89
C LYS A 64 4.22 -12.78 6.00
N GLU A 65 5.50 -12.43 5.86
CA GLU A 65 6.57 -12.75 6.80
C GLU A 65 6.52 -11.89 8.08
N TYR A 66 5.80 -10.78 8.05
CA TYR A 66 5.71 -9.77 9.12
C TYR A 66 4.30 -9.68 9.73
N GLU A 67 3.40 -10.58 9.38
CA GLU A 67 2.03 -10.62 9.91
C GLU A 67 1.95 -10.69 11.44
N GLY A 68 3.00 -11.18 12.11
CA GLY A 68 3.06 -11.24 13.58
C GLY A 68 3.44 -9.93 14.26
N ASN A 69 3.87 -8.91 13.50
CA ASN A 69 4.30 -7.62 14.04
C ASN A 69 3.14 -6.63 14.25
N PHE A 70 1.93 -6.99 13.83
CA PHE A 70 0.73 -6.19 14.01
C PHE A 70 -0.34 -7.07 14.65
N GLN A 71 -0.71 -6.75 15.89
CA GLN A 71 -1.63 -7.55 16.70
C GLN A 71 -3.04 -6.98 16.67
N GLU A 72 -4.02 -7.77 17.12
CA GLU A 72 -5.42 -7.35 17.13
C GLU A 72 -5.63 -6.16 18.08
N GLU A 73 -4.88 -6.14 19.18
CA GLU A 73 -4.87 -5.04 20.15
C GLU A 73 -4.37 -3.72 19.54
N ASP A 74 -3.38 -3.78 18.65
CA ASP A 74 -2.88 -2.59 17.93
C ASP A 74 -3.96 -2.05 16.99
N PHE A 75 -4.67 -2.94 16.30
CA PHE A 75 -5.78 -2.58 15.42
C PHE A 75 -6.92 -1.94 16.20
N GLU A 76 -7.36 -2.55 17.31
CA GLU A 76 -8.41 -2.01 18.16
C GLU A 76 -8.04 -0.63 18.71
N PHE A 77 -6.77 -0.43 19.07
CA PHE A 77 -6.31 0.87 19.54
C PHE A 77 -6.36 1.93 18.43
N ILE A 78 -5.95 1.61 17.20
CA ILE A 78 -5.93 2.58 16.10
C ILE A 78 -7.33 2.88 15.55
N SER A 79 -8.20 1.87 15.45
CA SER A 79 -9.54 1.97 14.86
C SER A 79 -10.63 2.35 15.87
N GLY A 80 -10.44 2.00 17.14
CA GLY A 80 -11.43 2.18 18.21
C GLY A 80 -11.34 3.52 18.93
N THR A 81 -10.34 4.36 18.66
CA THR A 81 -10.24 5.68 19.28
C THR A 81 -11.23 6.67 18.66
N GLU A 82 -12.03 7.35 19.49
CA GLU A 82 -12.83 8.50 19.04
C GLU A 82 -11.96 9.67 18.58
N ASP A 83 -10.73 9.75 19.09
CA ASP A 83 -9.76 10.79 18.76
C ASP A 83 -8.86 10.37 17.59
N SER A 84 -8.70 11.27 16.61
CA SER A 84 -7.69 11.13 15.57
C SER A 84 -6.26 11.20 16.15
N PRO A 85 -5.26 10.57 15.50
CA PRO A 85 -3.87 10.67 15.94
C PRO A 85 -3.43 12.12 16.01
N LYS A 86 -2.71 12.48 17.08
CA LYS A 86 -2.15 13.83 17.26
C LYS A 86 -1.25 14.26 16.10
N ARG A 87 -0.62 13.28 15.43
CA ARG A 87 0.26 13.49 14.29
C ARG A 87 0.40 12.20 13.49
N ILE A 88 0.38 12.33 12.16
CA ILE A 88 0.83 11.30 11.22
C ILE A 88 2.13 11.79 10.59
N GLY A 89 3.18 10.99 10.68
CA GLY A 89 4.49 11.30 10.11
C GLY A 89 4.91 10.23 9.11
N GLN A 90 5.78 10.58 8.17
CA GLN A 90 6.48 9.61 7.35
C GLN A 90 7.98 9.82 7.52
N LEU A 91 8.70 8.73 7.76
CA LEU A 91 10.14 8.75 7.97
C LEU A 91 10.82 7.68 7.14
N SER A 92 12.05 7.96 6.74
CA SER A 92 12.96 7.01 6.11
C SER A 92 14.26 6.97 6.91
N LEU A 93 14.72 5.75 7.18
CA LEU A 93 15.96 5.47 7.88
C LEU A 93 17.03 5.10 6.86
N PHE A 94 18.10 5.88 6.79
CA PHE A 94 19.26 5.59 5.93
C PHE A 94 20.42 5.20 6.83
N GLU A 95 20.70 3.89 6.88
CA GLU A 95 21.74 3.31 7.73
C GLU A 95 23.06 3.13 6.98
N TYR A 96 24.13 3.59 7.61
CA TYR A 96 25.53 3.42 7.21
C TYR A 96 26.31 2.83 8.39
N ASP A 97 27.52 2.33 8.13
CA ASP A 97 28.35 1.66 9.15
C ASP A 97 28.47 2.44 10.47
N GLU A 98 28.69 3.76 10.38
CA GLU A 98 28.93 4.60 11.56
C GLU A 98 27.79 5.57 11.87
N LYS A 99 26.81 5.74 10.99
CA LYS A 99 25.79 6.78 11.08
C LYS A 99 24.45 6.30 10.56
N THR A 100 23.38 6.72 11.19
CA THR A 100 22.02 6.52 10.67
C THR A 100 21.35 7.87 10.57
N PHE A 101 20.76 8.17 9.42
CA PHE A 101 19.97 9.39 9.24
C PHE A 101 18.48 9.06 9.24
N VAL A 102 17.70 9.88 9.95
CA VAL A 102 16.25 9.91 9.82
C VAL A 102 15.89 11.08 8.94
N ILE A 103 15.24 10.77 7.82
CA ILE A 103 14.66 11.77 6.92
C ILE A 103 13.17 11.75 7.13
N MET A 104 12.62 12.87 7.59
CA MET A 104 11.19 13.06 7.71
C MET A 104 10.65 13.69 6.44
N THR A 105 9.58 13.11 5.91
CA THR A 105 8.94 13.59 4.69
C THR A 105 7.46 13.94 4.91
N SER A 106 6.91 14.75 4.01
CA SER A 106 5.48 15.06 3.98
C SER A 106 4.63 13.78 3.85
N PRO A 107 3.65 13.53 4.74
CA PRO A 107 2.69 12.46 4.56
C PRO A 107 1.61 12.87 3.54
N GLY A 108 1.01 11.90 2.84
CA GLY A 108 -0.16 12.14 1.97
C GLY A 108 0.11 12.84 0.63
N THR A 109 1.37 13.03 0.24
CA THR A 109 1.72 13.68 -1.03
C THR A 109 2.11 12.65 -2.09
N SER A 110 1.86 12.94 -3.37
CA SER A 110 2.31 12.11 -4.50
C SER A 110 3.82 12.16 -4.72
N LYS A 111 4.47 13.19 -4.18
CA LYS A 111 5.92 13.40 -4.17
C LYS A 111 6.37 13.70 -2.75
N LEU A 112 7.35 12.96 -2.25
CA LEU A 112 7.92 13.19 -0.93
C LEU A 112 8.67 14.52 -0.90
N GLU A 113 8.33 15.36 0.06
CA GLU A 113 9.06 16.60 0.37
C GLU A 113 9.79 16.43 1.69
N VAL A 114 11.08 16.77 1.71
CA VAL A 114 11.91 16.66 2.92
C VAL A 114 11.50 17.77 3.89
N LEU A 115 11.05 17.37 5.07
CA LEU A 115 10.66 18.27 6.16
C LEU A 115 11.80 18.45 7.16
N ALA A 116 12.53 17.38 7.45
CA ALA A 116 13.67 17.40 8.37
C ALA A 116 14.66 16.28 8.04
N VAL A 117 15.92 16.50 8.39
CA VAL A 117 16.99 15.50 8.34
C VAL A 117 17.75 15.58 9.66
N ASP A 118 17.94 14.45 10.31
CA ASP A 118 18.70 14.36 11.55
C ASP A 118 19.56 13.10 11.60
N GLU A 119 20.67 13.14 12.33
CA GLU A 119 21.49 11.97 12.63
C GLU A 119 20.97 11.31 13.91
N LEU A 120 20.66 10.02 13.85
CA LEU A 120 20.19 9.30 15.02
C LEU A 120 21.28 9.21 16.09
N PRO A 121 20.95 9.52 17.34
CA PRO A 121 21.77 9.18 18.48
C PRO A 121 22.13 7.70 18.49
N LYS A 122 23.33 7.37 18.98
CA LYS A 122 23.88 6.01 18.94
C LYS A 122 22.98 4.98 19.61
N ASP A 123 22.37 5.32 20.73
CA ASP A 123 21.43 4.50 21.49
C ASP A 123 20.13 4.23 20.71
N VAL A 124 19.60 5.23 20.02
CA VAL A 124 18.41 5.07 19.18
C VAL A 124 18.72 4.23 17.94
N ARG A 125 19.91 4.39 17.36
CA ARG A 125 20.38 3.53 16.26
C ARG A 125 20.42 2.06 16.68
N GLU A 126 20.94 1.76 17.87
CA GLU A 126 21.01 0.38 18.38
C GLU A 126 19.62 -0.26 18.54
N TYR A 127 18.58 0.52 18.82
CA TYR A 127 17.20 0.04 18.82
C TYR A 127 16.73 -0.34 17.40
N PHE A 128 16.93 0.52 16.40
CA PHE A 128 16.50 0.24 15.02
C PHE A 128 17.25 -0.93 14.37
N LEU A 129 18.51 -1.16 14.75
CA LEU A 129 19.26 -2.36 14.33
C LEU A 129 18.59 -3.68 14.76
N GLN A 130 17.77 -3.67 15.81
CA GLN A 130 17.03 -4.85 16.27
C GLN A 130 15.72 -5.06 15.50
N LEU A 131 15.24 -4.02 14.80
CA LEU A 131 14.02 -4.04 13.99
C LEU A 131 14.29 -4.33 12.50
N GLY A 132 15.56 -4.30 12.09
CA GLY A 132 15.98 -4.62 10.73
C GLY A 132 15.64 -6.07 10.34
N PRO A 133 15.47 -6.35 9.03
CA PRO A 133 15.29 -7.72 8.52
C PRO A 133 16.48 -8.63 8.83
#